data_AF-A0A4R4R2J2-F1
#
_entry.id   AF-A0A4R4R2J2-F1
#
_cell.length_a   1.000
_cell.length_b   1.000
_cell.length_c   1.000
_cell.angle_alpha   90.00
_cell.angle_beta   90.00
_cell.angle_gamma   90.00
#
_symmetry.space_group_name_H-M   'P 1'
#
loop_
_entity.id
_entity.type
_entity.pdbx_description
1 polymer ?
#
loop_
_entity_poly.entity_id
_entity_poly.type
_entity_poly.pdbx_seq_one_letter_code
_entity_poly.pdbx_strand_id
1 'polypeptide(L)'
;MRGGAGTDWWAAVPPRRVGHLADVDPELLRLALDPLPPAAPAVLAYRPARGLTLAGLVAALLDELEGAARALYPRWLPGADRLDGADPPGVAAVRELAARVASRSDHFGPFLADLAERALRGGDPAGPERAGPVRRRSRFPAEVRAAGLARVLADAYGRDGCALLVEPPDGAGPEDERILVAGAEWLAQHGRCAVWLAGPLRHAVDRVRPVRITLPAHLAQLAEDARRVSDSPGDPGGAGLAYPPLAGTPRPDSAAEQALEQALAPHDWARDRRWNHTFEWHPLGRSYRLDLCWTVEGLAVEVDGPEHRGRMMYADDRRRDVQLQLLGLDVLRFTNEQVLTDVQAVVRSIRELLARRRAAGAHPHRNEAPCRAAPRTSPT
;
A
#
# COMPACT_ATOMS: atom_id res chain seq x y z
N MET A 1 -24.46 23.41 -0.72
CA MET A 1 -24.83 22.36 -1.69
C MET A 1 -23.67 21.38 -1.78
N ARG A 2 -23.84 20.17 -1.24
CA ARG A 2 -22.81 19.12 -1.25
C ARG A 2 -22.88 18.44 -2.62
N GLY A 3 -21.93 18.76 -3.50
CA GLY A 3 -21.79 18.15 -4.82
C GLY A 3 -21.43 16.66 -4.68
N GLY A 4 -21.99 15.84 -5.56
CA GLY A 4 -21.92 14.38 -5.48
C GLY A 4 -20.49 13.84 -5.54
N ALA A 5 -19.94 13.49 -4.38
CA ALA A 5 -18.97 12.42 -4.28
C ALA A 5 -19.74 11.12 -4.51
N GLY A 6 -19.28 10.28 -5.45
CA GLY A 6 -19.71 8.88 -5.45
C GLY A 6 -19.49 8.35 -4.04
N THR A 7 -20.53 7.81 -3.42
CA THR A 7 -20.48 7.25 -2.07
C THR A 7 -19.20 6.44 -1.88
N ASP A 8 -18.38 6.79 -0.88
CA ASP A 8 -17.17 6.08 -0.48
C ASP A 8 -17.46 4.57 -0.44
N TRP A 9 -17.16 3.86 -1.53
CA TRP A 9 -17.69 2.51 -1.74
C TRP A 9 -17.17 1.53 -0.70
N TRP A 10 -15.98 1.81 -0.14
CA TRP A 10 -15.37 1.08 0.97
C TRP A 10 -16.15 1.20 2.28
N ALA A 11 -16.95 2.24 2.47
CA ALA A 11 -17.80 2.41 3.66
C ALA A 11 -19.03 1.48 3.66
N ALA A 12 -19.32 0.83 2.54
CA ALA A 12 -20.43 -0.13 2.45
C ALA A 12 -20.17 -1.40 3.27
N VAL A 13 -18.90 -1.77 3.49
CA VAL A 13 -18.55 -2.89 4.37
C VAL A 13 -18.44 -2.37 5.80
N PRO A 14 -19.26 -2.85 6.75
CA PRO A 14 -19.19 -2.39 8.13
C PRO A 14 -17.80 -2.65 8.74
N PRO A 15 -17.29 -1.75 9.60
CA PRO A 15 -16.04 -1.99 10.31
C PRO A 15 -16.17 -3.22 11.22
N ARG A 16 -15.06 -3.95 11.42
CA ARG A 16 -15.00 -5.12 12.32
C ARG A 16 -15.96 -6.26 11.95
N ARG A 17 -16.23 -6.40 10.65
CA ARG A 17 -17.08 -7.44 10.08
C ARG A 17 -16.44 -8.00 8.82
N VAL A 18 -16.87 -9.21 8.48
CA VAL A 18 -16.59 -9.81 7.18
C VAL A 18 -17.69 -9.38 6.20
N GLY A 19 -17.29 -8.88 5.03
CA GLY A 19 -18.19 -8.58 3.91
C GLY A 19 -17.73 -9.33 2.66
N HIS A 20 -18.69 -9.90 1.93
CA HIS A 20 -18.41 -10.58 0.66
C HIS A 20 -18.72 -9.66 -0.53
N LEU A 21 -17.71 -9.30 -1.29
CA LEU A 21 -17.78 -8.48 -2.50
C LEU A 21 -17.85 -9.40 -3.73
N ALA A 22 -18.97 -10.10 -3.86
CA ALA A 22 -19.15 -11.16 -4.86
C ALA A 22 -19.12 -10.66 -6.32
N ASP A 23 -19.66 -9.47 -6.55
CA ASP A 23 -19.93 -8.93 -7.90
C ASP A 23 -18.77 -8.08 -8.45
N VAL A 24 -17.60 -8.08 -7.79
CA VAL A 24 -16.48 -7.21 -8.14
C VAL A 24 -15.19 -8.01 -8.25
N ASP A 25 -14.53 -7.82 -9.39
CA ASP A 25 -13.22 -8.40 -9.65
C ASP A 25 -12.18 -7.85 -8.64
N PRO A 26 -11.41 -8.70 -7.95
CA PRO A 26 -10.36 -8.25 -7.04
C PRO A 26 -9.33 -7.32 -7.69
N GLU A 27 -9.00 -7.49 -8.97
CA GLU A 27 -8.06 -6.61 -9.69
C GLU A 27 -8.62 -5.18 -9.78
N LEU A 28 -9.94 -5.02 -9.99
CA LEU A 28 -10.59 -3.71 -9.96
C LEU A 28 -10.58 -3.06 -8.57
N LEU A 29 -10.71 -3.86 -7.51
CA LEU A 29 -10.61 -3.35 -6.13
C LEU A 29 -9.21 -2.83 -5.84
N ARG A 30 -8.18 -3.55 -6.30
CA ARG A 30 -6.79 -3.09 -6.16
C ARG A 30 -6.55 -1.78 -6.89
N LEU A 31 -7.05 -1.66 -8.14
CA LEU A 31 -7.00 -0.40 -8.89
C LEU A 31 -7.78 0.73 -8.21
N ALA A 32 -8.94 0.44 -7.61
CA ALA A 32 -9.74 1.42 -6.87
C ALA A 32 -9.08 1.91 -5.57
N LEU A 33 -8.13 1.15 -5.04
CA LEU A 33 -7.38 1.42 -3.82
C LEU A 33 -5.95 1.93 -4.10
N ASP A 34 -5.63 2.25 -5.36
CA ASP A 34 -4.32 2.76 -5.76
C ASP A 34 -4.43 4.07 -6.58
N PRO A 35 -4.10 5.24 -5.99
CA PRO A 35 -3.63 5.44 -4.63
C PRO A 35 -4.71 5.17 -3.57
N LEU A 36 -4.30 4.81 -2.35
CA LEU A 36 -5.23 4.55 -1.24
C LEU A 36 -6.03 5.82 -0.91
N PRO A 37 -7.38 5.81 -1.01
CA PRO A 37 -8.18 7.01 -0.78
C PRO A 37 -7.96 7.62 0.61
N PRO A 38 -7.92 8.97 0.75
CA PRO A 38 -7.61 9.63 2.02
C PRO A 38 -8.54 9.28 3.19
N ALA A 39 -9.80 8.93 2.93
CA ALA A 39 -10.79 8.56 3.94
C ALA A 39 -10.97 7.03 4.09
N ALA A 40 -10.24 6.22 3.32
CA ALA A 40 -10.29 4.77 3.43
C ALA A 40 -9.48 4.29 4.65
N PRO A 41 -9.86 3.14 5.27
CA PRO A 41 -8.97 2.46 6.21
C PRO A 41 -7.66 2.05 5.52
N ALA A 42 -6.64 1.69 6.30
CA ALA A 42 -5.46 1.05 5.74
C ALA A 42 -5.88 -0.31 5.13
N VAL A 43 -5.86 -0.45 3.81
CA VAL A 43 -6.27 -1.70 3.16
C VAL A 43 -5.05 -2.50 2.75
N LEU A 44 -4.90 -3.71 3.28
CA LEU A 44 -3.88 -4.67 2.85
C LEU A 44 -4.55 -5.78 2.07
N ALA A 45 -3.92 -6.24 0.99
CA ALA A 45 -4.43 -7.32 0.15
C ALA A 45 -3.69 -8.62 0.44
N TYR A 46 -4.43 -9.70 0.69
CA TYR A 46 -3.88 -10.99 1.07
C TYR A 46 -4.45 -12.12 0.22
N ARG A 47 -3.55 -12.95 -0.33
CA ARG A 47 -3.90 -14.19 -1.02
C ARG A 47 -3.27 -15.36 -0.25
N PRO A 48 -4.07 -16.25 0.36
CA PRO A 48 -3.53 -17.37 1.13
C PRO A 48 -3.00 -18.48 0.22
N ALA A 49 -2.12 -19.33 0.78
CA ALA A 49 -1.80 -20.61 0.15
C ALA A 49 -2.95 -21.62 0.33
N ARG A 50 -2.96 -22.66 -0.51
CA ARG A 50 -3.99 -23.71 -0.53
C ARG A 50 -3.69 -24.82 0.47
N GLY A 51 -4.73 -25.57 0.88
CA GLY A 51 -4.55 -26.77 1.71
C GLY A 51 -4.07 -26.48 3.14
N LEU A 52 -4.26 -25.25 3.62
CA LEU A 52 -3.92 -24.88 5.00
C LEU A 52 -5.04 -25.28 5.96
N THR A 53 -4.67 -25.66 7.19
CA THR A 53 -5.62 -25.73 8.30
C THR A 53 -6.00 -24.32 8.76
N LEU A 54 -7.09 -24.15 9.51
CA LEU A 54 -7.47 -22.84 10.07
C LEU A 54 -6.34 -22.22 10.90
N ALA A 55 -5.71 -23.00 11.78
CA ALA A 55 -4.57 -22.53 12.57
C ALA A 55 -3.37 -22.17 11.68
N GLY A 56 -3.12 -22.93 10.61
CA GLY A 56 -2.08 -22.64 9.63
C GLY A 56 -2.32 -21.34 8.86
N LEU A 57 -3.57 -21.11 8.40
CA LEU A 57 -3.98 -19.89 7.72
C LEU A 57 -3.79 -18.66 8.61
N VAL A 58 -4.30 -18.71 9.85
CA VAL A 58 -4.16 -17.62 10.81
C VAL A 58 -2.69 -17.34 11.13
N ALA A 59 -1.88 -18.39 11.36
CA ALA A 59 -0.47 -18.22 11.64
C ALA A 59 0.30 -17.61 10.45
N ALA A 60 0.05 -18.10 9.23
CA ALA A 60 0.68 -17.59 8.02
C ALA A 60 0.35 -16.11 7.80
N LEU A 61 -0.93 -15.73 7.89
CA LEU A 61 -1.33 -14.34 7.76
C LEU A 61 -0.71 -13.44 8.83
N LEU A 62 -0.72 -13.85 10.11
CA LEU A 62 -0.16 -13.03 11.18
C LEU A 62 1.35 -12.82 11.00
N ASP A 63 2.05 -13.81 10.45
CA ASP A 63 3.46 -13.67 10.12
C ASP A 63 3.69 -12.69 8.96
N GLU A 64 2.84 -12.72 7.92
CA GLU A 64 2.88 -11.73 6.83
C GLU A 64 2.60 -10.31 7.34
N LEU A 65 1.58 -10.14 8.18
CA LEU A 65 1.24 -8.84 8.79
C LEU A 65 2.36 -8.33 9.70
N GLU A 66 3.04 -9.21 10.44
CA GLU A 66 4.24 -8.87 11.22
C GLU A 66 5.40 -8.47 10.32
N GLY A 67 5.58 -9.15 9.18
CA GLY A 67 6.55 -8.78 8.14
C GLY A 67 6.30 -7.36 7.62
N ALA A 68 5.06 -7.06 7.22
CA ALA A 68 4.66 -5.73 6.77
C ALA A 68 4.88 -4.67 7.86
N ALA A 69 4.45 -4.94 9.11
CA ALA A 69 4.66 -4.01 10.21
C ALA A 69 6.15 -3.71 10.45
N ARG A 70 7.03 -4.70 10.35
CA ARG A 70 8.48 -4.50 10.47
C ARG A 70 9.05 -3.70 9.30
N ALA A 71 8.58 -3.95 8.07
CA ALA A 71 8.98 -3.20 6.89
C ALA A 71 8.55 -1.72 6.94
N LEU A 72 7.44 -1.43 7.61
CA LEU A 72 6.92 -0.06 7.79
C LEU A 72 7.52 0.66 9.02
N TYR A 73 8.40 0.03 9.80
CA TYR A 73 9.13 0.72 10.86
C TYR A 73 10.11 1.75 10.27
N PRO A 74 10.31 2.95 10.86
CA PRO A 74 9.76 3.45 12.12
C PRO A 74 8.42 4.19 12.02
N ARG A 75 7.70 4.14 10.89
CA ARG A 75 6.57 5.05 10.59
C ARG A 75 5.42 5.00 11.61
N TRP A 76 5.13 3.83 12.15
CA TRP A 76 4.09 3.62 13.16
C TRP A 76 4.56 3.87 14.59
N LEU A 77 5.85 4.18 14.82
CA LEU A 77 6.40 4.50 16.14
C LEU A 77 7.01 5.92 16.16
N PRO A 78 6.22 6.96 16.49
CA PRO A 78 6.70 8.34 16.49
C PRO A 78 7.97 8.53 17.35
N GLY A 79 9.01 9.14 16.78
CA GLY A 79 10.29 9.41 17.44
C GLY A 79 11.34 8.30 17.30
N ALA A 80 10.99 7.15 16.71
CA ALA A 80 11.91 6.05 16.47
C ALA A 80 12.86 6.30 15.28
N ASP A 81 12.56 7.29 14.44
CA ASP A 81 13.41 7.83 13.37
C ASP A 81 14.74 8.42 13.88
N ARG A 82 14.83 8.71 15.18
CA ARG A 82 16.02 9.28 15.84
C ARG A 82 16.88 8.25 16.57
N LEU A 83 16.49 6.98 16.52
CA LEU A 83 17.19 5.91 17.23
C LEU A 83 18.17 5.24 16.27
N ASP A 84 19.45 5.32 16.63
CA ASP A 84 20.52 4.68 15.87
C ASP A 84 20.88 3.32 16.47
N GLY A 85 21.02 2.32 15.60
CA GLY A 85 21.64 1.04 15.94
C GLY A 85 20.76 0.05 16.72
N ALA A 86 21.06 -1.24 16.52
CA ALA A 86 20.41 -2.35 17.22
C ALA A 86 21.15 -2.78 18.51
N ASP A 87 21.97 -1.88 19.07
CA ASP A 87 22.78 -2.13 20.26
C ASP A 87 21.92 -2.17 21.55
N PRO A 88 22.44 -2.64 22.70
CA PRO A 88 21.65 -2.76 23.92
C PRO A 88 20.98 -1.44 24.39
N PRO A 89 21.65 -0.27 24.32
CA PRO A 89 21.01 1.03 24.56
C PRO A 89 19.89 1.34 23.57
N GLY A 90 20.08 1.14 22.26
CA GLY A 90 19.05 1.34 21.24
C GLY A 90 17.83 0.45 21.46
N VAL A 91 18.03 -0.81 21.83
CA VAL A 91 16.96 -1.74 22.21
C VAL A 91 16.21 -1.24 23.45
N ALA A 92 16.90 -0.77 24.48
CA ALA A 92 16.23 -0.22 25.67
C ALA A 92 15.42 1.04 25.32
N ALA A 93 15.98 1.93 24.49
CA ALA A 93 15.35 3.16 24.05
C ALA A 93 14.09 2.90 23.21
N VAL A 94 14.13 1.97 22.25
CA VAL A 94 12.96 1.65 21.41
C VAL A 94 11.85 0.99 22.23
N ARG A 95 12.19 0.13 23.18
CA ARG A 95 11.21 -0.50 24.09
C ARG A 95 10.53 0.53 24.99
N GLU A 96 11.30 1.47 25.55
CA GLU A 96 10.76 2.55 26.37
C GLU A 96 9.89 3.50 25.53
N LEU A 97 10.31 3.81 24.30
CA LEU A 97 9.50 4.61 23.38
C LEU A 97 8.16 3.92 23.06
N ALA A 98 8.18 2.62 22.75
CA ALA A 98 6.98 1.83 22.53
C ALA A 98 6.09 1.78 23.78
N ALA A 99 6.66 1.63 24.98
CA ALA A 99 5.90 1.66 26.23
C ALA A 99 5.22 3.02 26.46
N ARG A 100 5.90 4.12 26.16
CA ARG A 100 5.34 5.48 26.25
C ARG A 100 4.23 5.75 25.22
N VAL A 101 4.36 5.22 24.00
CA VAL A 101 3.27 5.29 23.01
C VAL A 101 2.08 4.46 23.46
N ALA A 102 2.31 3.26 23.95
CA ALA A 102 1.26 2.37 24.43
C ALA A 102 0.51 2.91 25.66
N SER A 103 1.18 3.64 26.56
CA SER A 103 0.50 4.24 27.73
C SER A 103 -0.46 5.37 27.38
N ARG A 104 -0.40 5.89 26.15
CA ARG A 104 -1.23 7.00 25.65
C ARG A 104 -2.17 6.58 24.52
N SER A 105 -2.29 5.28 24.27
CA SER A 105 -3.06 4.72 23.18
C SER A 105 -3.68 3.39 23.59
N ASP A 106 -4.43 2.77 22.69
CA ASP A 106 -5.02 1.45 22.94
C ASP A 106 -4.05 0.29 22.68
N HIS A 107 -2.77 0.57 22.40
CA HIS A 107 -1.77 -0.46 22.10
C HIS A 107 -1.47 -1.32 23.33
N PHE A 108 -1.30 -2.63 23.11
CA PHE A 108 -0.79 -3.51 24.16
C PHE A 108 0.74 -3.35 24.28
N GLY A 109 1.18 -2.59 25.28
CA GLY A 109 2.58 -2.17 25.46
C GLY A 109 3.62 -3.28 25.33
N PRO A 110 3.46 -4.45 25.99
CA PRO A 110 4.42 -5.54 25.86
C PRO A 110 4.58 -6.05 24.41
N PHE A 111 3.49 -6.11 23.64
CA PHE A 111 3.53 -6.50 22.24
C PHE A 111 4.19 -5.43 21.37
N LEU A 112 3.80 -4.16 21.55
CA LEU A 112 4.38 -3.05 20.78
C LEU A 112 5.90 -2.93 20.99
N ALA A 113 6.37 -3.08 22.23
CA ALA A 113 7.79 -3.05 22.56
C ALA A 113 8.56 -4.23 21.95
N ASP A 114 7.98 -5.43 21.93
CA ASP A 114 8.58 -6.61 21.29
C ASP A 114 8.68 -6.44 19.77
N LEU A 115 7.62 -5.94 19.14
CA LEU A 115 7.59 -5.68 17.70
C LEU A 115 8.62 -4.61 17.31
N ALA A 116 8.71 -3.52 18.09
CA ALA A 116 9.66 -2.44 17.82
C ALA A 116 11.12 -2.89 17.96
N GLU A 117 11.44 -3.70 18.97
CA GLU A 117 12.75 -4.32 19.11
C GLU A 117 13.08 -5.27 17.93
N ARG A 118 12.12 -6.10 17.49
CA ARG A 118 12.29 -6.99 16.32
C ARG A 118 12.47 -6.22 15.01
N ALA A 119 11.80 -5.07 14.88
CA ALA A 119 11.94 -4.20 13.73
C ALA A 119 13.32 -3.52 13.72
N LEU A 120 13.73 -2.93 14.85
CA LEU A 120 15.05 -2.30 15.02
C LEU A 120 16.20 -3.28 14.72
N ARG A 121 16.14 -4.50 15.28
CA ARG A 121 17.16 -5.54 15.00
C ARG A 121 17.12 -6.10 13.59
N GLY A 122 15.96 -6.04 12.93
CA GLY A 122 15.81 -6.48 11.54
C GLY A 122 16.34 -5.48 10.51
N GLY A 123 16.55 -4.22 10.93
CA GLY A 123 17.07 -3.15 10.08
C GLY A 123 18.60 -3.01 10.08
N ASP A 124 19.34 -3.92 10.72
CA ASP A 124 20.80 -3.90 10.68
C ASP A 124 21.31 -4.22 9.25
N PRO A 125 22.03 -3.29 8.57
CA PRO A 125 22.55 -3.49 7.22
C PRO A 125 23.56 -4.64 7.10
N ALA A 126 24.05 -5.17 8.22
CA ALA A 126 25.00 -6.27 8.27
C ALA A 126 24.34 -7.66 7.99
N GLY A 127 23.71 -7.78 6.82
CA GLY A 127 23.53 -9.03 6.08
C GLY A 127 22.35 -9.93 6.50
N PRO A 128 21.52 -10.41 5.54
CA PRO A 128 20.53 -11.46 5.78
C PRO A 128 21.18 -12.82 6.12
N GLU A 129 22.51 -12.95 6.03
CA GLU A 129 23.24 -14.22 6.15
C GLU A 129 23.57 -14.66 7.59
N ARG A 130 23.40 -13.79 8.61
CA ARG A 130 23.63 -14.17 10.02
C ARG A 130 22.35 -14.52 10.78
N ALA A 131 21.18 -14.31 10.20
CA ALA A 131 19.92 -14.80 10.73
C ALA A 131 19.63 -16.18 10.12
N GLY A 132 20.12 -17.25 10.75
CA GLY A 132 19.65 -18.60 10.45
C GLY A 132 18.10 -18.69 10.52
N PRO A 133 17.49 -19.73 9.92
CA PRO A 133 16.04 -19.82 9.67
C PRO A 133 15.20 -20.12 10.92
N VAL A 134 15.52 -19.51 12.06
CA VAL A 134 14.70 -19.57 13.25
C VAL A 134 13.85 -18.31 13.28
N ARG A 135 12.75 -18.30 12.51
CA ARG A 135 11.59 -17.45 12.81
C ARG A 135 11.21 -17.75 14.26
N ARG A 136 11.72 -16.96 15.23
CA ARG A 136 11.30 -17.10 16.63
C ARG A 136 9.82 -16.79 16.66
N ARG A 137 9.01 -17.86 16.76
CA ARG A 137 7.55 -17.77 16.94
C ARG A 137 7.27 -16.67 17.96
N SER A 138 6.35 -15.79 17.61
CA SER A 138 5.93 -14.74 18.52
C SER A 138 5.50 -15.37 19.85
N ARG A 139 5.94 -14.79 20.96
CA ARG A 139 5.58 -15.26 22.32
C ARG A 139 4.15 -14.87 22.71
N PHE A 140 3.48 -14.08 21.87
CA PHE A 140 2.14 -13.58 22.11
C PHE A 140 1.10 -14.50 21.48
N PRO A 141 -0.06 -14.72 22.16
CA PRO A 141 -1.20 -15.40 21.57
C PRO A 141 -1.63 -14.75 20.24
N ALA A 142 -2.25 -15.54 19.37
CA ALA A 142 -2.65 -15.10 18.04
C ALA A 142 -3.60 -13.88 18.09
N GLU A 143 -4.48 -13.83 19.08
CA GLU A 143 -5.45 -12.75 19.28
C GLU A 143 -4.76 -11.42 19.60
N VAL A 144 -3.71 -11.47 20.44
CA VAL A 144 -2.90 -10.30 20.79
C VAL A 144 -2.14 -9.81 19.57
N ARG A 145 -1.56 -10.74 18.78
CA ARG A 145 -0.90 -10.40 17.51
C ARG A 145 -1.87 -9.76 16.53
N ALA A 146 -3.07 -10.33 16.35
CA ALA A 146 -4.07 -9.82 15.42
C ALA A 146 -4.47 -8.39 15.76
N ALA A 147 -4.87 -8.13 17.01
CA ALA A 147 -5.27 -6.79 17.46
C ALA A 147 -4.12 -5.77 17.38
N GLY A 148 -2.92 -6.19 17.78
CA GLY A 148 -1.73 -5.34 17.77
C GLY A 148 -1.29 -4.98 16.35
N LEU A 149 -1.17 -5.96 15.45
CA LEU A 149 -0.74 -5.75 14.06
C LEU A 149 -1.74 -4.90 13.28
N ALA A 150 -3.04 -5.16 13.43
CA ALA A 150 -4.07 -4.35 12.74
C ALA A 150 -3.97 -2.87 13.11
N ARG A 151 -3.69 -2.55 14.39
CA ARG A 151 -3.52 -1.17 14.83
C ARG A 151 -2.20 -0.57 14.40
N VAL A 152 -1.10 -1.29 14.54
CA VAL A 152 0.22 -0.84 14.09
C VAL A 152 0.22 -0.51 12.60
N LEU A 153 -0.41 -1.36 11.79
CA LEU A 153 -0.56 -1.11 10.36
C LEU A 153 -1.46 0.10 10.10
N ALA A 154 -2.58 0.27 10.80
CA ALA A 154 -3.41 1.48 10.68
C ALA A 154 -2.61 2.76 10.99
N ASP A 155 -1.83 2.76 12.06
CA ASP A 155 -0.98 3.89 12.47
C ASP A 155 0.12 4.20 11.44
N ALA A 156 0.69 3.18 10.80
CA ALA A 156 1.70 3.37 9.75
C ALA A 156 1.20 4.22 8.57
N TYR A 157 -0.11 4.12 8.27
CA TYR A 157 -0.79 4.91 7.24
C TYR A 157 -1.54 6.14 7.81
N GLY A 158 -1.47 6.40 9.12
CA GLY A 158 -2.21 7.48 9.77
C GLY A 158 -3.73 7.32 9.66
N ARG A 159 -4.24 6.09 9.81
CA ARG A 159 -5.66 5.74 9.69
C ARG A 159 -6.24 5.27 11.02
N ASP A 160 -7.55 5.48 11.19
CA ASP A 160 -8.27 5.03 12.40
C ASP A 160 -8.50 3.52 12.46
N GLY A 161 -8.26 2.81 11.34
CA GLY A 161 -8.48 1.38 11.24
C GLY A 161 -7.84 0.75 10.02
N CYS A 162 -7.87 -0.59 10.03
CA CYS A 162 -7.33 -1.44 8.99
C CYS A 162 -8.46 -2.32 8.40
N ALA A 163 -8.34 -2.63 7.11
CA ALA A 163 -9.16 -3.62 6.42
C ALA A 163 -8.25 -4.60 5.65
N LEU A 164 -8.63 -5.87 5.63
CA LEU A 164 -7.93 -6.91 4.86
C LEU A 164 -8.78 -7.28 3.66
N LEU A 165 -8.32 -6.96 2.46
CA LEU A 165 -8.86 -7.46 1.20
C LEU A 165 -8.31 -8.87 0.98
N VAL A 166 -9.15 -9.89 1.10
CA VAL A 166 -8.76 -11.28 1.01
C VAL A 166 -9.33 -11.89 -0.26
N GLU A 167 -8.44 -12.44 -1.08
CA GLU A 167 -8.79 -13.11 -2.33
C GLU A 167 -8.69 -14.63 -2.12
N PRO A 168 -9.71 -15.42 -2.49
CA PRO A 168 -9.61 -16.87 -2.43
C PRO A 168 -8.51 -17.36 -3.38
N PRO A 169 -7.77 -18.41 -3.02
CA PRO A 169 -6.71 -18.91 -3.87
C PRO A 169 -7.29 -19.58 -5.13
N ASP A 170 -6.56 -19.53 -6.23
CA ASP A 170 -7.05 -20.08 -7.50
C ASP A 170 -7.35 -21.57 -7.40
N GLY A 171 -8.53 -21.94 -7.90
CA GLY A 171 -9.05 -23.29 -7.89
C GLY A 171 -9.50 -23.80 -6.52
N ALA A 172 -9.59 -22.96 -5.49
CA ALA A 172 -10.00 -23.30 -4.12
C ALA A 172 -11.15 -24.32 -4.07
N GLY A 173 -10.99 -25.35 -3.25
CA GLY A 173 -12.04 -26.33 -2.99
C GLY A 173 -13.04 -25.86 -1.91
N PRO A 174 -14.12 -26.62 -1.66
CA PRO A 174 -15.10 -26.32 -0.62
C PRO A 174 -14.50 -26.25 0.80
N GLU A 175 -13.41 -26.98 1.05
CA GLU A 175 -12.70 -26.93 2.34
C GLU A 175 -11.84 -25.67 2.47
N ASP A 176 -11.08 -25.31 1.42
CA ASP A 176 -10.31 -24.06 1.38
C ASP A 176 -11.22 -22.85 1.65
N GLU A 177 -12.39 -22.77 0.99
CA GLU A 177 -13.35 -21.68 1.19
C GLU A 177 -13.91 -21.62 2.62
N ARG A 178 -14.26 -22.78 3.20
CA ARG A 178 -14.76 -22.84 4.59
C ARG A 178 -13.71 -22.38 5.59
N ILE A 179 -12.45 -22.77 5.37
CA ILE A 179 -11.33 -22.37 6.22
C ILE A 179 -11.03 -20.88 6.05
N LEU A 180 -11.09 -20.36 4.82
CA LEU A 180 -10.91 -18.94 4.52
C LEU A 180 -11.96 -18.07 5.23
N VAL A 181 -13.24 -18.44 5.13
CA VAL A 181 -14.33 -17.73 5.81
C VAL A 181 -14.15 -17.78 7.32
N ALA A 182 -13.85 -18.94 7.90
CA ALA A 182 -13.60 -19.07 9.34
C ALA A 182 -12.40 -18.23 9.80
N GLY A 183 -11.33 -18.18 9.01
CA GLY A 183 -10.16 -17.34 9.27
C GLY A 183 -10.49 -15.85 9.20
N ALA A 184 -11.29 -15.44 8.21
CA ALA A 184 -11.78 -14.06 8.07
C ALA A 184 -12.66 -13.63 9.25
N GLU A 185 -13.57 -14.50 9.71
CA GLU A 185 -14.41 -14.26 10.89
C GLU A 185 -13.55 -14.09 12.15
N TRP A 186 -12.58 -15.01 12.34
CA TRP A 186 -11.64 -14.95 13.46
C TRP A 186 -10.84 -13.65 13.46
N LEU A 187 -10.33 -13.21 12.30
CA LEU A 187 -9.59 -11.94 12.17
C LEU A 187 -10.46 -10.72 12.44
N ALA A 188 -11.69 -10.69 11.90
CA ALA A 188 -12.59 -9.58 12.13
C ALA A 188 -12.92 -9.43 13.63
N GLN A 189 -13.07 -10.57 14.33
CA GLN A 189 -13.34 -10.61 15.76
C GLN A 189 -12.12 -10.20 16.60
N HIS A 190 -10.96 -10.83 16.37
CA HIS A 190 -9.79 -10.67 17.24
C HIS A 190 -8.86 -9.52 16.80
N GLY A 191 -8.72 -9.29 15.50
CA GLY A 191 -7.98 -8.16 14.93
C GLY A 191 -8.72 -6.83 15.00
N ARG A 192 -10.05 -6.86 15.24
CA ARG A 192 -10.92 -5.66 15.26
C ARG A 192 -10.79 -4.83 13.97
N CYS A 193 -10.55 -5.50 12.84
CA CYS A 193 -10.45 -4.94 11.49
C CYS A 193 -11.60 -5.42 10.60
N ALA A 194 -11.87 -4.72 9.50
CA ALA A 194 -12.79 -5.25 8.48
C ALA A 194 -12.07 -6.32 7.64
N VAL A 195 -12.80 -7.33 7.16
CA VAL A 195 -12.28 -8.29 6.19
C VAL A 195 -13.18 -8.31 4.98
N TRP A 196 -12.63 -8.03 3.81
CA TRP A 196 -13.34 -7.97 2.54
C TRP A 196 -12.97 -9.21 1.73
N LEU A 197 -13.87 -10.18 1.68
CA LEU A 197 -13.70 -11.34 0.81
C LEU A 197 -14.07 -10.90 -0.61
N ALA A 198 -13.11 -10.86 -1.53
CA ALA A 198 -13.34 -10.44 -2.91
C ALA A 198 -13.23 -11.62 -3.88
N GLY A 199 -14.11 -11.64 -4.88
CA GLY A 199 -14.16 -12.71 -5.87
C GLY A 199 -15.18 -13.82 -5.53
N PRO A 200 -15.28 -14.84 -6.41
CA PRO A 200 -16.29 -15.86 -6.30
C PRO A 200 -16.01 -16.80 -5.12
N LEU A 201 -16.98 -16.93 -4.22
CA LEU A 201 -17.10 -18.06 -3.30
C LEU A 201 -18.15 -18.99 -3.89
N ARG A 202 -17.82 -20.26 -4.12
CA ARG A 202 -18.72 -21.22 -4.79
C ARG A 202 -19.51 -22.07 -3.81
N HIS A 203 -19.00 -22.22 -2.58
CA HIS A 203 -19.46 -23.20 -1.61
C HIS A 203 -19.76 -22.61 -0.22
N ALA A 204 -19.32 -21.38 0.07
CA ALA A 204 -19.49 -20.74 1.39
C ALA A 204 -20.31 -19.43 1.37
N VAL A 205 -21.05 -19.16 0.30
CA VAL A 205 -21.77 -17.88 0.08
C VAL A 205 -22.75 -17.55 1.21
N ASP A 206 -23.50 -18.53 1.71
CA ASP A 206 -24.55 -18.30 2.72
C ASP A 206 -24.01 -17.94 4.12
N ARG A 207 -22.70 -18.11 4.34
CA ARG A 207 -22.07 -17.84 5.65
C ARG A 207 -21.66 -16.38 5.81
N VAL A 208 -21.50 -15.64 4.71
CA VAL A 208 -20.99 -14.28 4.73
C VAL A 208 -22.00 -13.36 4.09
N ARG A 209 -22.22 -12.20 4.71
CA ARG A 209 -23.14 -11.20 4.17
C ARG A 209 -22.61 -10.66 2.84
N PRO A 210 -23.35 -10.79 1.73
CA PRO A 210 -22.99 -10.12 0.49
C PRO A 210 -23.15 -8.61 0.64
N VAL A 211 -22.17 -7.86 0.15
CA VAL A 211 -22.16 -6.40 0.14
C VAL A 211 -22.03 -5.93 -1.30
N ARG A 212 -23.03 -5.17 -1.77
CA ARG A 212 -22.98 -4.54 -3.09
C ARG A 212 -22.28 -3.20 -2.97
N ILE A 213 -21.33 -2.99 -3.85
CA ILE A 213 -20.58 -1.74 -3.97
C ILE A 213 -20.72 -1.20 -5.39
N THR A 214 -20.58 0.12 -5.53
CA THR A 214 -20.56 0.79 -6.82
C THR A 214 -19.19 1.41 -7.02
N LEU A 215 -18.42 0.84 -7.94
CA LEU A 215 -17.10 1.39 -8.28
C LEU A 215 -17.22 2.66 -9.13
N PRO A 216 -16.19 3.53 -9.11
CA PRO A 216 -16.09 4.66 -10.02
C PRO A 216 -16.31 4.27 -11.49
N ALA A 217 -16.99 5.14 -12.25
CA ALA A 217 -17.39 4.86 -13.64
C ALA A 217 -16.23 4.46 -14.56
N HIS A 218 -15.04 5.04 -14.37
CA HIS A 218 -13.86 4.70 -15.18
C HIS A 218 -13.41 3.24 -15.00
N LEU A 219 -13.55 2.67 -13.79
CA LEU A 219 -13.25 1.27 -13.52
C LEU A 219 -14.34 0.35 -14.07
N ALA A 220 -15.61 0.77 -14.01
CA ALA A 220 -16.69 0.04 -14.66
C ALA A 220 -16.49 -0.05 -16.18
N GLN A 221 -16.04 1.04 -16.81
CA GLN A 221 -15.67 1.07 -18.23
C GLN A 221 -14.46 0.19 -18.53
N LEU A 222 -13.42 0.23 -17.68
CA LEU A 222 -12.25 -0.63 -17.81
C LEU A 222 -12.64 -2.13 -17.75
N ALA A 223 -13.53 -2.50 -16.84
CA ALA A 223 -14.04 -3.86 -16.70
C ALA A 223 -14.82 -4.33 -17.94
N GLU A 224 -15.57 -3.43 -18.57
CA GLU A 224 -16.29 -3.71 -19.82
C GLU A 224 -15.33 -3.88 -21.01
N ASP A 225 -14.31 -3.03 -21.10
CA ASP A 225 -13.31 -3.13 -22.18
C ASP A 225 -12.45 -4.38 -22.05
N ALA A 226 -12.08 -4.77 -20.82
CA ALA A 226 -11.37 -6.01 -20.55
C ALA A 226 -12.19 -7.25 -20.93
N ARG A 227 -13.52 -7.24 -20.72
CA ARG A 227 -14.41 -8.33 -21.15
C ARG A 227 -14.49 -8.51 -22.67
N ARG A 228 -14.26 -7.45 -23.45
CA ARG A 228 -14.33 -7.49 -24.93
C ARG A 228 -13.08 -8.08 -25.57
N VAL A 229 -11.97 -8.19 -24.84
CA VAL A 229 -10.70 -8.76 -25.31
C VAL A 229 -10.57 -10.20 -24.78
N SER A 230 -10.78 -11.20 -25.65
CA SER A 230 -10.86 -12.63 -25.31
C SER A 230 -9.64 -13.22 -24.56
N ASP A 231 -9.89 -14.33 -23.86
CA ASP A 231 -9.20 -14.91 -22.69
C ASP A 231 -7.75 -15.39 -22.79
N SER A 232 -6.98 -14.98 -21.78
CA SER A 232 -5.74 -15.52 -21.24
C SER A 232 -5.81 -15.06 -19.79
N PRO A 233 -5.96 -15.96 -18.81
CA PRO A 233 -5.91 -15.58 -17.41
C PRO A 233 -4.62 -14.78 -17.20
N GLY A 234 -4.74 -13.54 -16.71
CA GLY A 234 -3.57 -12.84 -16.19
C GLY A 234 -2.98 -13.72 -15.09
N ASP A 235 -1.65 -13.79 -15.01
CA ASP A 235 -0.97 -14.59 -13.99
C ASP A 235 -1.38 -14.04 -12.60
N PRO A 236 -2.22 -14.76 -11.83
CA PRO A 236 -2.63 -14.29 -10.53
C PRO A 236 -1.38 -14.33 -9.65
N GLY A 237 -0.96 -13.17 -9.14
CA GLY A 237 0.24 -13.09 -8.31
C GLY A 237 0.26 -14.18 -7.22
N GLY A 238 1.46 -14.63 -6.83
CA GLY A 238 1.60 -15.69 -5.83
C GLY A 238 0.89 -15.42 -4.50
N ALA A 239 0.72 -16.47 -3.70
CA ALA A 239 0.25 -16.33 -2.32
C ALA A 239 1.16 -15.38 -1.53
N GLY A 240 0.57 -14.49 -0.75
CA GLY A 240 1.30 -13.47 -0.01
C GLY A 240 0.45 -12.27 0.38
N LEU A 241 1.09 -11.32 1.06
CA LEU A 241 0.52 -10.05 1.46
C LEU A 241 1.10 -8.92 0.61
N ALA A 242 0.22 -8.07 0.10
CA ALA A 242 0.58 -6.81 -0.54
C ALA A 242 -0.03 -5.65 0.26
N TYR A 243 0.71 -4.56 0.41
CA TYR A 243 0.25 -3.38 1.12
C TYR A 243 0.58 -2.10 0.33
N PRO A 244 -0.24 -1.03 0.43
CA PRO A 244 -0.02 0.18 -0.35
C PRO A 244 1.34 0.81 -0.05
N PRO A 245 2.08 1.26 -1.07
CA PRO A 245 3.34 1.96 -0.84
C PRO A 245 3.14 3.23 -0.01
N LEU A 246 4.07 3.51 0.92
CA LEU A 246 4.03 4.73 1.70
C LEU A 246 4.67 5.89 0.93
N ALA A 247 3.95 7.01 0.86
CA ALA A 247 4.47 8.24 0.29
C ALA A 247 5.74 8.71 1.03
N GLY A 248 6.75 9.07 0.25
CA GLY A 248 8.02 9.61 0.73
C GLY A 248 9.16 8.59 0.83
N THR A 249 8.89 7.29 0.75
CA THR A 249 9.91 6.24 0.86
C THR A 249 9.81 5.23 -0.28
N PRO A 250 10.93 4.69 -0.80
CA PRO A 250 10.90 3.54 -1.70
C PRO A 250 10.26 2.34 -1.00
N ARG A 251 9.62 1.46 -1.78
CA ARG A 251 9.03 0.22 -1.26
C ARG A 251 10.09 -0.65 -0.59
N PRO A 252 9.91 -1.07 0.69
CA PRO A 252 10.87 -1.93 1.38
C PRO A 252 11.07 -3.31 0.73
N ASP A 253 10.04 -3.80 0.05
CA ASP A 253 10.00 -5.09 -0.65
C ASP A 253 10.45 -5.00 -2.12
N SER A 254 10.78 -3.80 -2.63
CA SER A 254 11.30 -3.59 -3.99
C SER A 254 12.80 -3.35 -3.99
N ALA A 255 13.59 -4.40 -4.29
CA ALA A 255 15.05 -4.29 -4.41
C ALA A 255 15.48 -3.24 -5.45
N ALA A 256 14.71 -3.09 -6.53
CA ALA A 256 14.98 -2.09 -7.57
C ALA A 256 14.80 -0.66 -7.05
N GLU A 257 13.71 -0.36 -6.35
CA GLU A 257 13.49 0.98 -5.78
C GLU A 257 14.54 1.32 -4.71
N GLN A 258 14.90 0.35 -3.87
CA GLN A 258 15.97 0.53 -2.86
C GLN A 258 17.32 0.81 -3.52
N ALA A 259 17.69 0.06 -4.57
CA ALA A 259 18.93 0.26 -5.30
C ALA A 259 18.97 1.63 -6.00
N LEU A 260 17.85 2.04 -6.61
CA LEU A 260 17.74 3.34 -7.27
C LEU A 260 17.84 4.49 -6.27
N GLU A 261 17.18 4.39 -5.11
CA GLU A 261 17.29 5.39 -4.05
C GLU A 261 18.74 5.52 -3.53
N GLN A 262 19.41 4.38 -3.27
CA GLN A 262 20.82 4.38 -2.85
C GLN A 262 21.74 5.03 -3.88
N ALA A 263 21.46 4.87 -5.17
CA ALA A 263 22.24 5.48 -6.24
C ALA A 263 21.94 6.98 -6.42
N LEU A 264 20.70 7.42 -6.17
CA LEU A 264 20.29 8.83 -6.29
C LEU A 264 20.67 9.68 -5.08
N ALA A 265 20.63 9.12 -3.87
CA ALA A 265 20.82 9.85 -2.62
C ALA A 265 22.12 10.68 -2.52
N PRO A 266 23.28 10.22 -3.02
CA PRO A 266 24.52 10.99 -2.97
C PRO A 266 24.54 12.20 -3.91
N HIS A 267 23.56 12.35 -4.81
CA HIS A 267 23.58 13.34 -5.86
C HIS A 267 22.74 14.57 -5.56
N ASP A 268 23.41 15.72 -5.48
CA ASP A 268 22.82 17.04 -5.30
C ASP A 268 21.73 17.42 -6.31
N TRP A 269 21.88 16.98 -7.57
CA TRP A 269 20.91 17.25 -8.62
C TRP A 269 19.60 16.47 -8.44
N ALA A 270 19.64 15.37 -7.69
CA ALA A 270 18.52 14.46 -7.42
C ALA A 270 17.77 14.82 -6.12
N ARG A 271 18.04 16.00 -5.54
CA ARG A 271 17.25 16.58 -4.44
C ARG A 271 15.79 16.79 -4.85
N ASP A 272 14.92 16.96 -3.86
CA ASP A 272 13.46 17.18 -3.99
C ASP A 272 12.67 16.04 -4.66
N ARG A 273 13.33 14.90 -4.92
CA ARG A 273 12.66 13.69 -5.38
C ARG A 273 11.69 13.18 -4.32
N ARG A 274 10.56 12.64 -4.76
CA ARG A 274 9.54 12.06 -3.88
C ARG A 274 9.17 10.67 -4.35
N TRP A 275 9.26 9.70 -3.45
CA TRP A 275 8.79 8.35 -3.69
C TRP A 275 7.29 8.21 -3.42
N ASN A 276 6.62 7.31 -4.13
CA ASN A 276 5.23 6.90 -3.94
C ASN A 276 4.27 8.09 -3.78
N HIS A 277 4.49 9.14 -4.57
CA HIS A 277 3.79 10.40 -4.45
C HIS A 277 2.43 10.31 -5.13
N THR A 278 1.37 10.68 -4.40
CA THR A 278 0.04 10.87 -5.00
C THR A 278 0.00 12.21 -5.71
N PHE A 279 -0.04 12.17 -7.04
CA PHE A 279 -0.21 13.32 -7.92
C PHE A 279 -1.71 13.60 -8.10
N GLU A 280 -2.12 14.78 -7.66
CA GLU A 280 -3.48 15.30 -7.79
C GLU A 280 -3.44 16.60 -8.59
N TRP A 281 -4.04 16.61 -9.77
CA TRP A 281 -4.06 17.79 -10.63
C TRP A 281 -5.33 18.63 -10.44
N HIS A 282 -6.43 18.02 -10.00
CA HIS A 282 -7.70 18.69 -9.74
C HIS A 282 -8.50 17.94 -8.66
N PRO A 283 -9.23 18.64 -7.75
CA PRO A 283 -9.98 17.98 -6.65
C PRO A 283 -11.06 16.99 -7.07
N LEU A 284 -11.60 17.15 -8.28
CA LEU A 284 -12.57 16.23 -8.89
C LEU A 284 -11.93 15.27 -9.92
N GLY A 285 -10.63 15.41 -10.15
CA GLY A 285 -9.87 14.59 -11.07
C GLY A 285 -9.46 13.27 -10.42
N ARG A 286 -9.04 12.31 -11.26
CA ARG A 286 -8.38 11.10 -10.79
C ARG A 286 -6.99 11.43 -10.23
N SER A 287 -6.67 10.87 -9.08
CA SER A 287 -5.31 10.90 -8.50
C SER A 287 -4.47 9.74 -9.03
N TYR A 288 -3.16 9.96 -9.17
CA TYR A 288 -2.21 8.96 -9.69
C TYR A 288 -1.05 8.77 -8.71
N ARG A 289 -0.65 7.53 -8.42
CA ARG A 289 0.54 7.27 -7.58
C ARG A 289 1.78 7.15 -8.45
N LEU A 290 2.70 8.10 -8.37
CA LEU A 290 3.99 8.06 -9.06
C LEU A 290 5.04 7.40 -8.16
N ASP A 291 5.76 6.38 -8.65
CA ASP A 291 6.75 5.66 -7.84
C ASP A 291 7.89 6.58 -7.42
N LEU A 292 8.45 7.36 -8.35
CA LEU A 292 9.44 8.39 -8.06
C LEU A 292 9.15 9.64 -8.90
N CYS A 293 9.25 10.84 -8.34
CA CYS A 293 8.98 12.06 -9.11
C CYS A 293 9.75 13.30 -8.64
N TRP A 294 9.91 14.25 -9.57
CA TRP A 294 10.30 15.64 -9.36
C TRP A 294 9.13 16.54 -9.74
N THR A 295 8.34 16.91 -8.74
CA THR A 295 7.04 17.60 -8.96
C THR A 295 7.17 18.96 -9.64
N VAL A 296 8.24 19.72 -9.38
CA VAL A 296 8.46 21.05 -9.96
C VAL A 296 8.83 20.95 -11.45
N GLU A 297 9.67 19.98 -11.77
CA GLU A 297 10.12 19.72 -13.13
C GLU A 297 9.09 18.96 -13.96
N GLY A 298 8.12 18.29 -13.33
CA GLY A 298 7.14 17.46 -14.02
C GLY A 298 7.75 16.18 -14.59
N LEU A 299 8.71 15.59 -13.87
CA LEU A 299 9.31 14.30 -14.22
C LEU A 299 8.80 13.22 -13.27
N ALA A 300 8.28 12.12 -13.83
CA ALA A 300 7.96 10.90 -13.12
C ALA A 300 8.84 9.75 -13.62
N VAL A 301 9.15 8.83 -12.72
CA VAL A 301 9.85 7.59 -12.98
C VAL A 301 9.02 6.47 -12.38
N GLU A 302 8.71 5.45 -13.18
CA GLU A 302 7.99 4.25 -12.76
C GLU A 302 8.95 3.06 -12.81
N VAL A 303 8.94 2.26 -11.74
CA VAL A 303 9.80 1.10 -11.57
C VAL A 303 8.92 -0.15 -11.67
N ASP A 304 8.79 -0.64 -12.90
CA ASP A 304 7.85 -1.69 -13.26
C ASP A 304 8.36 -3.06 -12.80
N GLY A 305 7.63 -3.67 -11.87
CA GLY A 305 7.82 -5.06 -11.47
C GLY A 305 6.94 -6.05 -12.25
N PRO A 306 7.21 -7.36 -12.17
CA PRO A 306 6.37 -8.40 -12.77
C PRO A 306 4.93 -8.41 -12.23
N GLU A 307 4.64 -7.73 -11.12
CA GLU A 307 3.31 -7.56 -10.54
C GLU A 307 2.30 -6.78 -11.41
N HIS A 308 2.73 -6.15 -12.52
CA HIS A 308 1.85 -5.40 -13.44
C HIS A 308 1.19 -6.26 -14.54
N ARG A 309 1.23 -7.59 -14.44
CA ARG A 309 0.79 -8.51 -15.53
C ARG A 309 -0.72 -8.75 -15.64
N GLY A 310 -1.53 -7.94 -14.97
CA GLY A 310 -2.99 -7.96 -15.09
C GLY A 310 -3.51 -7.26 -16.36
N ARG A 311 -4.58 -7.78 -16.95
CA ARG A 311 -5.17 -7.20 -18.19
C ARG A 311 -5.77 -5.83 -17.95
N MET A 312 -6.50 -5.68 -16.83
CA MET A 312 -7.10 -4.42 -16.45
C MET A 312 -6.02 -3.44 -16.00
N MET A 313 -4.99 -3.91 -15.30
CA MET A 313 -3.80 -3.12 -14.99
C MET A 313 -3.15 -2.58 -16.26
N TYR A 314 -2.90 -3.39 -17.28
CA TYR A 314 -2.31 -2.92 -18.54
C TYR A 314 -3.16 -1.86 -19.26
N ALA A 315 -4.47 -2.08 -19.34
CA ALA A 315 -5.37 -1.13 -19.99
C ALA A 315 -5.50 0.19 -19.20
N ASP A 316 -5.49 0.11 -17.87
CA ASP A 316 -5.47 1.28 -16.99
C ASP A 316 -4.16 2.05 -17.10
N ASP A 317 -3.04 1.34 -17.14
CA ASP A 317 -1.69 1.89 -17.23
C ASP A 317 -1.49 2.70 -18.52
N ARG A 318 -1.98 2.19 -19.66
CA ARG A 318 -1.99 2.97 -20.91
C ARG A 318 -2.85 4.24 -20.83
N ARG A 319 -4.00 4.20 -20.14
CA ARG A 319 -4.85 5.38 -19.95
C ARG A 319 -4.18 6.39 -19.03
N ARG A 320 -3.52 5.90 -17.98
CA ARG A 320 -2.73 6.67 -17.04
C ARG A 320 -1.58 7.40 -17.75
N ASP A 321 -0.81 6.72 -18.58
CA ASP A 321 0.31 7.32 -19.33
C ASP A 321 -0.14 8.50 -20.20
N VAL A 322 -1.20 8.31 -20.98
CA VAL A 322 -1.76 9.37 -21.82
C VAL A 322 -2.22 10.55 -20.96
N GLN A 323 -2.87 10.29 -19.83
CA GLN A 323 -3.32 11.36 -18.94
C GLN A 323 -2.16 12.11 -18.29
N LEU A 324 -1.14 11.41 -17.79
CA LEU A 324 0.04 12.06 -17.20
C LEU A 324 0.76 12.96 -18.22
N GLN A 325 0.88 12.50 -19.47
CA GLN A 325 1.43 13.31 -20.56
C GLN A 325 0.58 14.54 -20.89
N LEU A 326 -0.76 14.41 -20.94
CA LEU A 326 -1.67 15.54 -21.14
C LEU A 326 -1.60 16.56 -20.00
N LEU A 327 -1.30 16.09 -18.78
CA LEU A 327 -1.05 16.94 -17.60
C LEU A 327 0.37 17.56 -17.61
N GLY A 328 1.20 17.16 -18.59
CA GLY A 328 2.52 17.70 -18.90
C GLY A 328 3.66 17.05 -18.12
N LEU A 329 3.44 15.84 -17.58
CA LEU A 329 4.50 15.03 -16.99
C LEU A 329 5.20 14.22 -18.08
N ASP A 330 6.53 14.18 -18.02
CA ASP A 330 7.29 13.14 -18.69
C ASP A 330 7.42 11.93 -17.76
N VAL A 331 7.14 10.74 -18.28
CA VAL A 331 7.24 9.48 -17.54
C VAL A 331 8.36 8.63 -18.13
N LEU A 332 9.34 8.28 -17.31
CA LEU A 332 10.36 7.27 -17.63
C LEU A 332 9.99 5.95 -16.97
N ARG A 333 9.98 4.86 -17.73
CA ARG A 333 9.70 3.51 -17.22
C ARG A 333 10.98 2.67 -17.25
N PHE A 334 11.27 2.03 -16.13
CA PHE A 334 12.36 1.06 -16.02
C PHE A 334 11.83 -0.21 -15.38
N THR A 335 12.12 -1.35 -16.01
CA THR A 335 11.87 -2.65 -15.38
C THR A 335 12.79 -2.87 -14.19
N ASN A 336 12.35 -3.69 -13.23
CA ASN A 336 13.22 -4.14 -12.12
C ASN A 336 14.58 -4.67 -12.62
N GLU A 337 14.59 -5.43 -13.72
CA GLU A 337 15.80 -6.00 -14.30
C GLU A 337 16.77 -4.92 -14.80
N GLN A 338 16.26 -3.89 -15.48
CA GLN A 338 17.08 -2.77 -15.95
C GLN A 338 17.74 -2.03 -14.78
N VAL A 339 16.99 -1.75 -13.72
CA VAL A 339 17.51 -1.06 -12.52
C VAL A 339 18.57 -1.91 -11.82
N LEU A 340 18.31 -3.21 -11.65
CA LEU A 340 19.22 -4.10 -10.95
C LEU A 340 20.48 -4.45 -11.75
N THR A 341 20.40 -4.41 -13.08
CA THR A 341 21.52 -4.72 -13.98
C THR A 341 22.45 -3.52 -14.17
N ASP A 342 21.90 -2.32 -14.42
CA ASP A 342 22.70 -1.10 -14.60
C ASP A 342 21.98 0.14 -14.05
N VAL A 343 21.95 0.25 -12.72
CA VAL A 343 21.39 1.41 -12.02
C VAL A 343 22.05 2.73 -12.46
N GLN A 344 23.31 2.72 -12.90
CA GLN A 344 24.02 3.91 -13.32
C GLN A 344 23.53 4.42 -14.69
N ALA A 345 23.16 3.53 -15.61
CA ALA A 345 22.48 3.90 -16.85
C ALA A 345 21.11 4.53 -16.59
N VAL A 346 20.35 3.97 -15.64
CA VAL A 346 19.05 4.53 -15.21
C VAL A 346 19.23 5.95 -14.64
N VAL A 347 20.15 6.11 -13.68
CA VAL A 347 20.46 7.40 -13.06
C VAL A 347 20.91 8.44 -14.08
N ARG A 348 21.74 8.07 -15.07
CA ARG A 348 22.13 8.96 -16.17
C ARG A 348 20.92 9.43 -17.00
N SER A 349 20.03 8.52 -17.36
CA SER A 349 18.82 8.82 -18.13
C SER A 349 17.91 9.81 -17.39
N ILE A 350 17.70 9.57 -16.09
CA ILE A 350 16.93 10.48 -15.22
C ILE A 350 17.58 11.86 -15.17
N ARG A 351 18.90 11.93 -14.95
CA ARG A 351 19.66 13.18 -14.86
C ARG A 351 19.54 14.01 -16.14
N GLU A 352 19.69 13.38 -17.30
CA GLU A 352 19.62 14.05 -18.60
C GLU A 352 18.25 14.66 -18.85
N LEU A 353 17.17 13.91 -18.61
CA LEU A 353 15.82 14.43 -18.80
C LEU A 353 15.49 15.53 -17.80
N LEU A 354 15.87 15.36 -16.53
CA LEU A 354 15.68 16.38 -15.50
C LEU A 354 16.41 17.68 -15.83
N ALA A 355 17.66 17.59 -16.33
CA ALA A 355 18.42 18.76 -16.76
C ALA A 355 17.75 19.49 -17.94
N ARG A 356 17.20 18.74 -18.92
CA ARG A 356 16.44 19.31 -20.04
C ARG A 356 15.19 20.04 -19.55
N ARG A 357 14.42 19.47 -18.62
CA ARG A 357 13.22 20.12 -18.07
C ARG A 357 13.55 21.37 -17.26
N ARG A 358 14.64 21.36 -16.48
CA ARG A 358 15.14 22.56 -15.79
C ARG A 358 15.54 23.68 -16.76
N ALA A 359 16.15 23.33 -17.90
CA ALA A 359 16.53 24.29 -18.94
C ALA A 359 15.32 24.86 -19.72
N ALA A 360 14.27 24.06 -19.92
CA ALA A 360 13.04 24.48 -20.61
C ALA A 360 12.12 25.40 -19.77
N GLY A 361 12.42 25.56 -18.47
CA GLY A 361 11.56 26.26 -17.50
C GLY A 361 10.59 25.30 -16.80
N ALA A 362 10.45 25.45 -15.48
CA ALA A 362 9.61 24.59 -14.65
C ALA A 362 8.13 24.60 -15.12
N HIS A 363 7.48 23.43 -15.00
CA HIS A 363 6.12 23.23 -15.49
C HIS A 363 5.10 24.05 -14.66
N PRO A 364 4.10 24.71 -15.28
CA PRO A 364 3.16 25.54 -14.56
C PRO A 364 2.04 24.69 -13.97
N HIS A 365 2.26 24.07 -12.82
CA HIS A 365 1.18 23.72 -11.89
C HIS A 365 1.44 24.39 -10.53
N ARG A 366 1.53 25.73 -10.57
CA ARG A 366 1.31 26.56 -9.37
C ARG A 366 -0.20 26.67 -9.17
N ASN A 367 -0.70 25.91 -8.20
CA ASN A 367 -1.69 26.32 -7.22
C ASN A 367 -2.38 27.66 -7.54
N GLU A 368 -3.61 27.63 -8.07
CA GLU A 368 -4.47 28.80 -8.10
C GLU A 368 -4.61 29.33 -6.66
N ALA A 369 -4.03 30.50 -6.39
CA ALA A 369 -4.19 31.19 -5.13
C ALA A 369 -5.69 31.49 -4.89
N PRO A 370 -6.20 31.44 -3.65
CA PRO A 370 -7.55 31.92 -3.37
C PRO A 370 -7.60 33.42 -3.67
N CYS A 371 -8.54 33.77 -4.53
CA CYS A 371 -8.93 35.12 -4.92
C CYS A 371 -8.89 36.07 -3.70
N ARG A 372 -8.01 37.08 -3.73
CA ARG A 372 -8.07 38.21 -2.78
C ARG A 372 -9.45 38.86 -2.94
N ALA A 373 -10.28 38.76 -1.91
CA ALA A 373 -11.51 39.53 -1.81
C ALA A 373 -11.17 41.03 -1.91
N ALA A 374 -11.80 41.71 -2.88
CA ALA A 374 -11.78 43.16 -2.97
C ALA A 374 -12.42 43.78 -1.70
N PRO A 375 -11.89 44.90 -1.18
CA PRO A 375 -12.49 45.57 -0.04
C PRO A 375 -13.87 46.11 -0.43
N ARG A 376 -14.90 45.67 0.29
CA ARG A 376 -16.25 46.24 0.20
C ARG A 376 -16.18 47.70 0.67
N THR A 377 -16.49 48.62 -0.22
CA THR A 377 -16.85 49.99 0.13
C THR A 377 -18.22 49.98 0.81
N SER A 378 -18.30 50.54 2.01
CA SER A 378 -19.55 50.80 2.72
C SER A 378 -20.27 51.98 2.05
N PRO A 379 -21.60 51.94 1.85
CA PRO A 379 -22.38 53.16 1.73
C PRO A 379 -22.96 53.57 3.09
N THR A 380 -23.03 54.88 3.25
CA THR A 380 -23.61 55.68 4.32
C THR A 380 -25.11 55.51 4.49
#